data_AF-A0A9P4SEL2-F1
#
_entry.id   AF-A0A9P4SEL2-F1
#
_cell.length_a   1.000
_cell.length_b   1.000
_cell.length_c   1.000
_cell.angle_alpha   90.00
_cell.angle_beta   90.00
_cell.angle_gamma   90.00
#
_symmetry.space_group_name_H-M   'P 1'
#
loop_
_entity.id
_entity.type
_entity.pdbx_description
1 polymer ?
#
loop_
_entity_poly.entity_id
_entity_poly.type
_entity_poly.pdbx_seq_one_letter_code
_entity_poly.pdbx_strand_id
1 'polypeptide(L)'
;MHKGNNTPPLYRIDLLKPPSERYTEVVKDFEPELLNLVSLFQEVVEALRLPLKPIQLLSKLFLRRLYEQDQLEEIRGIAKQIKIELYLLVALNVLLDTFMGCTSGGVRVRPTKDEAGGSRMMHFRTLDWGMDALRKVVVQFEYVVKGEVVARTISYVGFVGCLTGVRKGLSISLNFRPNHNDTNSLVANTRFYFNHLLVLLGLRPSISSILRSYILPQYKVVQKAVSKEQSMTCSQSLKDILETLPSQHSTAAYLIFCSGENTAVVEKDHITAKVYESSSFIAATNHDAELVTSTDETNPYTPQHDIAGMADLIEDSTQRKACVSEKWQRACQRSGLREGEAAISQKTLVNWVSAYPICNEETHYACIMDPTAGSFVWVRRLLPRRR
;
A
#
# COMPACT_ATOMS: atom_id res chain seq x y z
N MET A 1 31.63 5.14 -3.32
CA MET A 1 30.17 4.94 -3.43
C MET A 1 29.91 3.54 -3.99
N HIS A 2 29.65 2.55 -3.13
CA HIS A 2 29.24 1.23 -3.63
C HIS A 2 27.88 1.37 -4.32
N LYS A 3 27.82 1.04 -5.62
CA LYS A 3 26.59 0.79 -6.36
C LYS A 3 25.96 -0.49 -5.81
N GLY A 4 25.39 -0.43 -4.61
CA GLY A 4 24.42 -1.43 -4.17
C GLY A 4 23.27 -1.41 -5.18
N ASN A 5 22.76 -2.58 -5.55
CA ASN A 5 21.60 -2.65 -6.41
C ASN A 5 20.43 -1.98 -5.68
N ASN A 6 20.07 -0.76 -6.09
CA ASN A 6 18.99 0.03 -5.49
C ASN A 6 17.60 -0.47 -5.94
N THR A 7 17.53 -1.63 -6.59
CA THR A 7 16.28 -2.30 -6.92
C THR A 7 16.02 -3.40 -5.88
N PRO A 8 14.80 -3.48 -5.30
CA PRO A 8 14.47 -4.56 -4.37
C PRO A 8 14.61 -5.93 -5.05
N PRO A 9 15.07 -6.98 -4.34
CA PRO A 9 15.10 -8.35 -4.85
C PRO A 9 13.73 -8.79 -5.36
N LEU A 10 13.72 -9.56 -6.45
CA LEU A 10 12.51 -10.04 -7.11
C LEU A 10 12.33 -11.54 -6.87
N TYR A 11 11.15 -11.93 -6.38
CA TYR A 11 10.76 -13.32 -6.18
C TYR A 11 9.51 -13.67 -6.98
N ARG A 12 9.42 -14.92 -7.43
CA ARG A 12 8.24 -15.45 -8.11
C ARG A 12 7.41 -16.29 -7.15
N ILE A 13 6.14 -15.94 -7.01
CA ILE A 13 5.20 -16.57 -6.10
C ILE A 13 4.17 -17.34 -6.92
N ASP A 14 4.29 -18.67 -6.94
CA ASP A 14 3.37 -19.54 -7.66
C ASP A 14 2.06 -19.69 -6.88
N LEU A 15 0.98 -19.12 -7.42
CA LEU A 15 -0.34 -19.14 -6.79
C LEU A 15 -0.97 -20.54 -6.76
N LEU A 16 -0.49 -21.48 -7.58
CA LEU A 16 -0.95 -22.86 -7.59
C LEU A 16 -0.33 -23.72 -6.48
N LYS A 17 0.76 -23.25 -5.84
CA LYS A 17 1.29 -23.92 -4.64
C LYS A 17 0.32 -23.77 -3.46
N PRO A 18 0.31 -24.75 -2.52
CA PRO A 18 -0.35 -24.59 -1.24
C PRO A 18 0.04 -23.25 -0.60
N PRO A 19 -0.90 -22.45 -0.06
CA PRO A 19 -0.60 -21.11 0.44
C PRO A 19 0.54 -21.08 1.46
N SER A 20 0.63 -22.09 2.33
CA SER A 20 1.69 -22.25 3.34
C SER A 20 3.11 -22.49 2.77
N GLU A 21 3.24 -22.76 1.47
CA GLU A 21 4.52 -23.02 0.78
C GLU A 21 4.89 -21.91 -0.21
N ARG A 22 4.01 -20.91 -0.42
CA ARG A 22 4.18 -19.88 -1.45
C ARG A 22 5.42 -19.00 -1.26
N TYR A 23 5.82 -18.73 -0.02
CA TYR A 23 6.96 -17.84 0.30
C TYR A 23 8.21 -18.56 0.83
N THR A 24 8.30 -19.89 0.74
CA THR A 24 9.40 -20.66 1.36
C THR A 24 10.80 -20.16 0.95
N GLU A 25 10.99 -19.83 -0.32
CA GLU A 25 12.25 -19.29 -0.85
C GLU A 25 12.57 -17.92 -0.25
N VAL A 26 11.60 -17.00 -0.28
CA VAL A 26 11.75 -15.64 0.26
C VAL A 26 12.09 -15.68 1.75
N VAL A 27 11.40 -16.55 2.50
CA VAL A 27 11.63 -16.69 3.94
C VAL A 27 13.02 -17.22 4.24
N LYS A 28 13.54 -18.13 3.42
CA LYS A 28 14.90 -18.67 3.59
C LYS A 28 15.95 -17.57 3.41
N ASP A 29 15.76 -16.68 2.46
CA ASP A 29 16.73 -15.61 2.16
C ASP A 29 16.71 -14.47 3.19
N PHE A 30 15.58 -14.28 3.88
CA PHE A 30 15.36 -13.19 4.86
C PHE A 30 15.12 -13.68 6.29
N GLU A 31 15.51 -14.92 6.60
CA GLU A 31 15.35 -15.49 7.94
C GLU A 31 15.96 -14.60 9.05
N PRO A 32 17.19 -14.07 8.93
CA PRO A 32 17.78 -13.21 9.95
C PRO A 32 16.96 -11.93 10.20
N GLU A 33 16.46 -11.31 9.13
CA GLU A 33 15.63 -10.12 9.23
C GLU A 33 14.26 -10.41 9.86
N LEU A 34 13.63 -11.53 9.51
CA LEU A 34 12.33 -11.91 10.05
C LEU A 34 12.39 -12.28 11.54
N LEU A 35 13.52 -12.81 12.03
CA LEU A 35 13.71 -13.04 13.46
C LEU A 35 13.70 -11.73 14.27
N ASN A 36 14.01 -10.59 13.65
CA ASN A 36 13.93 -9.28 14.30
C ASN A 36 12.50 -8.75 14.46
N LEU A 37 11.46 -9.44 13.96
CA LEU A 37 10.06 -9.03 14.16
C LEU A 37 9.68 -8.92 15.64
N VAL A 38 10.32 -9.69 16.53
CA VAL A 38 10.10 -9.58 17.98
C VAL A 38 10.55 -8.21 18.48
N SER A 39 11.76 -7.77 18.11
CA SER A 39 12.27 -6.45 18.47
C SER A 39 11.44 -5.33 17.83
N LEU A 40 11.03 -5.50 16.57
CA LEU A 40 10.16 -4.55 15.88
C LEU A 40 8.84 -4.33 16.64
N PHE A 41 8.21 -5.42 17.10
CA PHE A 41 7.00 -5.35 17.89
C PHE A 41 7.23 -4.62 19.22
N GLN A 42 8.35 -4.88 19.89
CA GLN A 42 8.71 -4.19 21.13
C GLN A 42 8.91 -2.68 20.90
N GLU A 43 9.66 -2.31 19.86
CA GLU A 43 9.90 -0.91 19.47
C GLU A 43 8.58 -0.16 19.23
N VAL A 44 7.63 -0.75 18.49
CA VAL A 44 6.31 -0.14 18.26
C VAL A 44 5.53 0.04 19.56
N VAL A 45 5.51 -0.97 20.43
CA VAL A 45 4.78 -0.90 21.71
C VAL A 45 5.39 0.14 22.66
N GLU A 46 6.72 0.25 22.68
CA GLU A 46 7.45 1.26 23.45
C GLU A 46 7.22 2.67 22.90
N ALA A 47 7.24 2.83 21.57
CA ALA A 47 6.99 4.10 20.91
C ALA A 47 5.55 4.61 21.15
N LEU A 48 4.59 3.70 21.33
CA LEU A 48 3.22 3.99 21.77
C LEU A 48 3.09 4.26 23.28
N ARG A 49 4.19 4.18 24.04
CA ARG A 49 4.23 4.31 25.51
C ARG A 49 3.28 3.33 26.23
N LEU A 50 3.11 2.14 25.66
CA LEU A 50 2.24 1.10 26.23
C LEU A 50 3.07 0.08 27.03
N PRO A 51 2.49 -0.52 28.09
CA PRO A 51 3.20 -1.53 28.87
C PRO A 51 3.38 -2.83 28.07
N LEU A 52 4.63 -3.20 27.80
CA LEU A 52 4.96 -4.31 26.89
C LEU A 52 4.31 -5.64 27.25
N LYS A 53 4.41 -6.08 28.51
CA LYS A 53 3.91 -7.40 28.95
C LYS A 53 2.38 -7.56 28.78
N PRO A 54 1.53 -6.63 29.26
CA PRO A 54 0.09 -6.68 28.98
C PRO A 54 -0.23 -6.68 27.49
N ILE A 55 0.40 -5.80 26.71
CA ILE A 55 0.14 -5.73 25.27
C ILE A 55 0.51 -7.05 24.58
N GLN A 56 1.67 -7.63 24.91
CA GLN A 56 2.07 -8.92 24.39
C GLN A 56 1.06 -10.02 24.72
N LEU A 57 0.53 -10.07 25.94
CA LEU A 57 -0.49 -11.04 26.34
C LEU A 57 -1.80 -10.85 25.56
N LEU A 58 -2.26 -9.61 25.44
CA LEU A 58 -3.46 -9.28 24.67
C LEU A 58 -3.28 -9.59 23.17
N SER A 59 -2.11 -9.32 22.60
CA SER A 59 -1.78 -9.68 21.23
C SER A 59 -1.84 -11.19 21.01
N LYS A 60 -1.28 -12.01 21.92
CA LYS A 60 -1.41 -13.47 21.85
C LYS A 60 -2.87 -13.94 21.96
N LEU A 61 -3.70 -13.22 22.72
CA LEU A 61 -5.10 -13.55 22.91
C LEU A 61 -5.96 -13.20 21.68
N PHE A 62 -5.74 -12.03 21.08
CA PHE A 62 -6.62 -11.50 20.04
C PHE A 62 -6.10 -11.69 18.61
N LEU A 63 -4.79 -11.55 18.38
CA LEU A 63 -4.16 -11.59 17.06
C LEU A 63 -3.85 -13.03 16.64
N ARG A 64 -4.89 -13.86 16.57
CA ARG A 64 -4.75 -15.31 16.32
C ARG A 64 -4.82 -15.70 14.85
N ARG A 65 -5.40 -14.85 14.01
CA ARG A 65 -5.64 -15.16 12.59
C ARG A 65 -5.86 -13.91 11.74
N LEU A 66 -5.67 -14.07 10.44
CA LEU A 66 -6.20 -13.18 9.41
C LEU A 66 -7.56 -13.70 8.95
N TYR A 67 -8.37 -12.82 8.35
CA TYR A 67 -9.70 -13.16 7.85
C TYR A 67 -9.66 -14.14 6.67
N GLU A 68 -8.80 -13.87 5.68
CA GLU A 68 -8.66 -14.70 4.49
C GLU A 68 -7.83 -15.94 4.78
N GLN A 69 -8.37 -17.12 4.44
CA GLN A 69 -7.74 -18.40 4.78
C GLN A 69 -6.40 -18.60 4.08
N ASP A 70 -6.30 -18.23 2.79
CA ASP A 70 -5.05 -18.32 2.04
C ASP A 70 -3.94 -17.46 2.67
N GLN A 71 -4.28 -16.21 3.05
CA GLN A 71 -3.32 -15.32 3.71
C GLN A 71 -2.92 -15.83 5.10
N LEU A 72 -3.86 -16.42 5.85
CA LEU A 72 -3.57 -17.06 7.12
C LEU A 72 -2.61 -18.25 6.97
N GLU A 73 -2.83 -19.12 5.98
CA GLU A 73 -1.95 -20.25 5.70
C GLU A 73 -0.58 -19.79 5.20
N GLU A 74 -0.52 -18.74 4.38
CA GLU A 74 0.74 -18.08 3.98
C GLU A 74 1.56 -17.67 5.21
N ILE A 75 0.99 -16.91 6.15
CA ILE A 75 1.73 -16.48 7.35
C ILE A 75 2.01 -17.63 8.34
N ARG A 76 1.18 -18.68 8.37
CA ARG A 76 1.47 -19.90 9.15
C ARG A 76 2.68 -20.65 8.60
N GLY A 77 2.79 -20.73 7.27
CA GLY A 77 3.96 -21.28 6.58
C GLY A 77 5.23 -20.55 6.96
N ILE A 78 5.19 -19.20 6.89
CA ILE A 78 6.29 -18.33 7.32
C ILE A 78 6.64 -18.59 8.78
N ALA A 79 5.66 -18.47 9.71
CA ALA A 79 5.88 -18.65 11.15
C ALA A 79 6.51 -20.01 11.49
N LYS A 80 6.04 -21.08 10.83
CA LYS A 80 6.55 -22.44 11.05
C LYS A 80 8.00 -22.59 10.60
N GLN A 81 8.36 -21.99 9.46
CA GLN A 81 9.70 -22.12 8.89
C GLN A 81 10.77 -21.48 9.79
N ILE A 82 10.51 -20.27 10.30
CA ILE A 82 11.46 -19.51 11.15
C ILE A 82 11.19 -19.64 12.66
N LYS A 83 10.19 -20.45 13.05
CA LYS A 83 9.82 -20.77 14.44
C LYS A 83 9.49 -19.55 15.30
N ILE A 84 8.74 -18.58 14.74
CA ILE A 84 8.22 -17.43 15.50
C ILE A 84 6.75 -17.61 15.86
N GLU A 85 6.28 -16.88 16.87
CA GLU A 85 4.87 -16.89 17.26
C GLU A 85 3.99 -16.19 16.21
N LEU A 86 2.90 -16.85 15.79
CA LEU A 86 2.02 -16.38 14.71
C LEU A 86 1.47 -14.97 14.94
N TYR A 87 1.21 -14.58 16.20
CA TYR A 87 0.63 -13.27 16.53
C TYR A 87 1.49 -12.10 16.04
N LEU A 88 2.81 -12.28 15.91
CA LEU A 88 3.73 -11.26 15.39
C LEU A 88 3.46 -10.98 13.90
N LEU A 89 3.24 -12.04 13.12
CA LEU A 89 2.89 -11.91 11.70
C LEU A 89 1.45 -11.42 11.52
N VAL A 90 0.52 -11.82 12.39
CA VAL A 90 -0.83 -11.24 12.38
C VAL A 90 -0.76 -9.74 12.68
N ALA A 91 -0.04 -9.32 13.72
CA ALA A 91 0.18 -7.92 14.05
C ALA A 91 0.77 -7.14 12.87
N LEU A 92 1.82 -7.67 12.25
CA LEU A 92 2.43 -7.08 11.06
C LEU A 92 1.40 -6.89 9.94
N ASN A 93 0.50 -7.85 9.70
CA ASN A 93 -0.45 -7.79 8.59
C ASN A 93 -1.71 -6.96 8.84
N VAL A 94 -2.04 -6.65 10.10
CA VAL A 94 -3.22 -5.84 10.46
C VAL A 94 -2.89 -4.42 10.93
N LEU A 95 -1.62 -4.11 11.18
CA LEU A 95 -1.18 -2.80 11.67
C LEU A 95 -0.23 -2.06 10.72
N LEU A 96 0.34 -2.71 9.70
CA LEU A 96 1.33 -2.06 8.81
C LEU A 96 0.80 -0.78 8.17
N ASP A 97 -0.47 -0.78 7.79
CA ASP A 97 -1.17 0.29 7.10
C ASP A 97 -1.43 1.53 7.98
N THR A 98 -1.16 1.46 9.29
CA THR A 98 -1.42 2.56 10.24
C THR A 98 -0.22 3.44 10.56
N PHE A 99 0.95 3.19 9.96
CA PHE A 99 2.20 3.88 10.36
C PHE A 99 3.02 4.46 9.19
N MET A 100 2.46 4.58 7.99
CA MET A 100 3.23 4.91 6.78
C MET A 100 2.86 6.25 6.16
N GLY A 101 3.85 7.13 6.02
CA GLY A 101 3.80 8.26 5.10
C GLY A 101 3.85 7.81 3.66
N CYS A 102 3.17 8.51 2.77
CA CYS A 102 3.18 8.16 1.36
C CYS A 102 2.94 9.39 0.49
N THR A 103 3.56 9.43 -0.69
CA THR A 103 3.16 10.33 -1.79
C THR A 103 2.77 9.48 -2.98
N SER A 104 1.48 9.39 -3.29
CA SER A 104 0.95 8.52 -4.34
C SER A 104 0.11 9.32 -5.33
N GLY A 105 -0.02 8.86 -6.57
CA GLY A 105 -0.85 9.56 -7.54
C GLY A 105 -0.73 9.02 -8.96
N GLY A 106 -1.44 9.67 -9.86
CA GLY A 106 -1.43 9.39 -11.29
C GLY A 106 -1.00 10.60 -12.07
N VAL A 107 -0.23 10.39 -13.14
CA VAL A 107 0.10 11.45 -14.08
C VAL A 107 0.13 10.93 -15.51
N ARG A 108 -0.33 11.75 -16.45
CA ARG A 108 -0.32 11.44 -17.88
C ARG A 108 1.11 11.51 -18.41
N VAL A 109 1.58 10.39 -18.94
CA VAL A 109 2.92 10.21 -19.48
C VAL A 109 2.82 9.95 -20.98
N ARG A 110 3.66 10.63 -21.75
CA ARG A 110 3.81 10.41 -23.19
C ARG A 110 4.57 9.09 -23.43
N PRO A 111 4.25 8.36 -24.50
CA PRO A 111 5.01 7.18 -24.88
C PRO A 111 6.48 7.56 -25.11
N THR A 112 7.37 6.59 -24.88
CA THR A 112 8.75 6.73 -25.37
C THR A 112 8.78 6.64 -26.89
N LYS A 113 9.91 7.01 -27.53
CA LYS A 113 10.03 6.94 -29.01
C LYS A 113 9.83 5.51 -29.54
N ASP A 114 10.06 4.50 -28.70
CA ASP A 114 10.03 3.09 -29.04
C ASP A 114 8.67 2.43 -28.71
N GLU A 115 7.74 3.16 -28.09
CA GLU A 115 6.40 2.68 -27.75
C GLU A 115 5.35 3.15 -28.76
N ALA A 116 4.61 2.21 -29.34
CA ALA A 116 3.42 2.53 -30.12
C ALA A 116 2.25 2.88 -29.19
N GLY A 117 1.60 4.04 -29.40
CA GLY A 117 0.38 4.41 -28.67
C GLY A 117 0.28 5.90 -28.33
N GLY A 118 -0.81 6.26 -27.64
CA GLY A 118 -1.02 7.59 -27.10
C GLY A 118 -0.42 7.78 -25.70
N SER A 119 -0.59 8.96 -25.12
CA SER A 119 -0.27 9.18 -23.71
C SER A 119 -1.18 8.35 -22.80
N ARG A 120 -0.64 7.89 -21.67
CA ARG A 120 -1.36 7.06 -20.69
C ARG A 120 -1.07 7.51 -19.26
N MET A 121 -1.98 7.22 -18.34
CA MET A 121 -1.77 7.46 -16.91
C MET A 121 -0.78 6.44 -16.35
N MET A 122 0.30 6.93 -15.75
CA MET A 122 1.19 6.12 -14.92
C MET A 122 0.94 6.45 -13.45
N HIS A 123 1.02 5.43 -12.60
CA HIS A 123 0.79 5.55 -11.16
C HIS A 123 2.13 5.60 -10.42
N PHE A 124 2.42 6.71 -9.75
CA PHE A 124 3.64 6.88 -8.95
C PHE A 124 3.38 6.73 -7.46
N ARG A 125 4.41 6.31 -6.72
CA ARG A 125 4.36 6.24 -5.26
C ARG A 125 5.74 6.38 -4.62
N THR A 126 5.80 7.08 -3.49
CA THR A 126 6.79 6.89 -2.42
C THR A 126 6.11 6.33 -1.18
N LEU A 127 6.82 5.46 -0.45
CA LEU A 127 6.39 4.96 0.85
C LEU A 127 7.46 5.31 1.86
N ASP A 128 7.07 6.11 2.84
CA ASP A 128 7.89 6.71 3.88
C ASP A 128 7.52 6.08 5.23
N TRP A 129 8.54 5.67 5.98
CA TRP A 129 8.36 5.15 7.32
C TRP A 129 9.64 5.34 8.14
N GLY A 130 9.53 5.85 9.37
CA GLY A 130 10.65 6.00 10.30
C GLY A 130 11.26 4.70 10.83
N MET A 131 10.82 3.52 10.35
CA MET A 131 11.26 2.22 10.86
C MET A 131 12.27 1.53 9.94
N ASP A 132 13.53 1.95 10.07
CA ASP A 132 14.67 1.54 9.22
C ASP A 132 14.87 0.02 9.09
N ALA A 133 14.49 -0.77 10.10
CA ALA A 133 14.60 -2.23 10.07
C ALA A 133 13.85 -2.83 8.86
N LEU A 134 12.71 -2.25 8.49
CA LEU A 134 11.88 -2.78 7.42
C LEU A 134 12.42 -2.49 6.01
N ARG A 135 13.32 -1.50 5.85
CA ARG A 135 13.96 -1.20 4.55
C ARG A 135 14.69 -2.41 3.96
N LYS A 136 15.26 -3.25 4.82
CA LYS A 136 16.04 -4.42 4.40
C LYS A 136 15.16 -5.49 3.77
N VAL A 137 13.92 -5.63 4.25
CA VAL A 137 12.95 -6.65 3.81
C VAL A 137 12.00 -6.16 2.72
N VAL A 138 12.24 -4.98 2.13
CA VAL A 138 11.52 -4.55 0.93
C VAL A 138 11.91 -5.44 -0.25
N VAL A 139 10.92 -6.07 -0.87
CA VAL A 139 11.04 -7.02 -1.98
C VAL A 139 9.96 -6.76 -3.05
N GLN A 140 10.21 -7.27 -4.25
CA GLN A 140 9.24 -7.36 -5.33
C GLN A 140 8.73 -8.80 -5.45
N PHE A 141 7.42 -8.94 -5.69
CA PHE A 141 6.81 -10.22 -6.00
C PHE A 141 6.20 -10.19 -7.40
N GLU A 142 6.53 -11.20 -8.20
CA GLU A 142 5.79 -11.59 -9.40
C GLU A 142 4.90 -12.78 -9.04
N TYR A 143 3.59 -12.59 -9.02
CA TYR A 143 2.66 -13.69 -8.82
C TYR A 143 2.44 -14.41 -10.14
N VAL A 144 2.68 -15.71 -10.14
CA VAL A 144 2.65 -16.54 -11.35
C VAL A 144 1.57 -17.61 -11.27
N VAL A 145 0.98 -17.89 -12.43
CA VAL A 145 -0.02 -18.95 -12.63
C VAL A 145 0.37 -19.68 -13.90
N LYS A 146 0.66 -20.98 -13.81
CA LYS A 146 1.12 -21.79 -14.96
C LYS A 146 2.30 -21.14 -15.72
N GLY A 147 3.19 -20.46 -15.00
CA GLY A 147 4.36 -19.77 -15.55
C GLY A 147 4.13 -18.32 -15.99
N GLU A 148 2.88 -17.88 -16.14
CA GLU A 148 2.54 -16.52 -16.57
C GLU A 148 2.41 -15.57 -15.38
N VAL A 149 2.98 -14.37 -15.50
CA VAL A 149 2.87 -13.34 -14.45
C VAL A 149 1.50 -12.67 -14.53
N VAL A 150 0.69 -12.86 -13.49
CA VAL A 150 -0.68 -12.30 -13.42
C VAL A 150 -0.73 -10.98 -12.66
N ALA A 151 0.21 -10.74 -11.75
CA ALA A 151 0.27 -9.53 -10.94
C ALA A 151 1.67 -9.32 -10.36
N ARG A 152 1.95 -8.08 -9.96
CA ARG A 152 3.20 -7.69 -9.31
C ARG A 152 2.94 -6.82 -8.09
N THR A 153 3.74 -6.96 -7.05
CA THR A 153 3.69 -6.08 -5.86
C THR A 153 5.07 -5.69 -5.39
N ILE A 154 5.19 -4.53 -4.75
CA ILE A 154 6.29 -4.22 -3.83
C ILE A 154 5.75 -4.41 -2.43
N SER A 155 6.44 -5.18 -1.60
CA SER A 155 5.99 -5.55 -0.25
C SER A 155 7.17 -5.67 0.71
N TYR A 156 6.84 -5.98 1.96
CA TYR A 156 7.79 -6.38 3.00
C TYR A 156 7.70 -7.90 3.21
N VAL A 157 8.82 -8.58 3.39
CA VAL A 157 8.80 -10.02 3.73
C VAL A 157 8.02 -10.22 5.04
N GLY A 158 7.10 -11.18 5.06
CA GLY A 158 6.18 -11.41 6.19
C GLY A 158 4.83 -10.70 6.06
N PHE A 159 4.72 -9.69 5.18
CA PHE A 159 3.47 -9.01 4.88
C PHE A 159 2.82 -9.58 3.60
N VAL A 160 1.66 -10.18 3.77
CA VAL A 160 0.87 -10.84 2.72
C VAL A 160 -0.32 -10.01 2.26
N GLY A 161 -0.59 -8.83 2.82
CA GLY A 161 -1.55 -7.88 2.25
C GLY A 161 -1.00 -7.20 0.97
N CYS A 162 -1.68 -6.16 0.47
CA CYS A 162 -1.19 -5.35 -0.63
C CYS A 162 -1.20 -3.85 -0.28
N LEU A 163 -0.01 -3.22 -0.30
CA LEU A 163 0.16 -1.77 -0.18
C LEU A 163 0.47 -1.09 -1.51
N THR A 164 1.08 -1.83 -2.44
CA THR A 164 1.50 -1.35 -3.76
C THR A 164 1.48 -2.51 -4.73
N GLY A 165 0.60 -2.46 -5.71
CA GLY A 165 0.41 -3.58 -6.63
C GLY A 165 -0.02 -3.12 -8.01
N VAL A 166 0.35 -3.90 -9.02
CA VAL A 166 -0.02 -3.67 -10.41
C VAL A 166 -0.30 -4.99 -11.11
N ARG A 167 -1.37 -5.00 -11.90
CA ARG A 167 -1.67 -6.01 -12.90
C ARG A 167 -2.20 -5.31 -14.15
N LYS A 168 -2.42 -6.06 -15.22
CA LYS A 168 -3.00 -5.48 -16.44
C LYS A 168 -4.37 -4.85 -16.13
N GLY A 169 -4.52 -3.60 -16.52
CA GLY A 169 -5.72 -2.76 -16.34
C GLY A 169 -5.90 -2.15 -14.94
N LEU A 170 -5.02 -2.41 -13.96
CA LEU A 170 -5.16 -1.83 -12.62
C LEU A 170 -3.83 -1.76 -11.86
N SER A 171 -3.54 -0.60 -11.30
CA SER A 171 -2.52 -0.42 -10.28
C SER A 171 -3.15 0.21 -9.04
N ILE A 172 -2.66 -0.15 -7.87
CA ILE A 172 -3.19 0.31 -6.59
C ILE A 172 -2.08 0.72 -5.64
N SER A 173 -2.42 1.66 -4.76
CA SER A 173 -1.59 1.94 -3.59
C SER A 173 -2.39 2.48 -2.40
N LEU A 174 -1.86 2.28 -1.19
CA LEU A 174 -2.50 2.65 0.08
C LEU A 174 -1.66 3.67 0.84
N ASN A 175 -2.23 4.80 1.22
CA ASN A 175 -1.61 5.72 2.16
C ASN A 175 -2.37 5.71 3.49
N PHE A 176 -1.64 5.87 4.59
CA PHE A 176 -2.25 6.01 5.91
C PHE A 176 -3.12 7.26 5.98
N ARG A 177 -4.33 7.12 6.54
CA ARG A 177 -5.24 8.21 6.89
C ARG A 177 -5.39 8.25 8.41
N PRO A 178 -4.94 9.33 9.08
CA PRO A 178 -4.85 9.36 10.54
C PRO A 178 -6.19 9.43 11.25
N ASN A 179 -7.19 10.04 10.61
CA ASN A 179 -8.49 10.32 11.23
C ASN A 179 -9.61 9.66 10.44
N HIS A 180 -10.62 9.20 11.16
CA HIS A 180 -11.89 8.77 10.58
C HIS A 180 -12.91 9.91 10.65
N ASN A 181 -14.02 9.81 9.91
CA ASN A 181 -15.05 10.86 9.88
C ASN A 181 -15.89 10.87 11.16
N ASP A 182 -16.55 11.99 11.45
CA ASP A 182 -17.52 12.14 12.54
C ASP A 182 -16.98 11.78 13.94
N THR A 183 -15.72 12.13 14.23
CA THR A 183 -15.04 11.82 15.51
C THR A 183 -15.75 12.34 16.76
N ASN A 184 -16.61 13.37 16.63
CA ASN A 184 -17.43 13.89 17.71
C ASN A 184 -18.67 13.02 18.03
N SER A 185 -18.98 12.03 17.18
CA SER A 185 -20.15 11.16 17.33
C SER A 185 -19.80 9.85 18.02
N LEU A 186 -20.35 9.62 19.21
CA LEU A 186 -20.18 8.37 19.97
C LEU A 186 -20.61 7.12 19.17
N VAL A 187 -21.70 7.24 18.40
CA VAL A 187 -22.20 6.13 17.58
C VAL A 187 -21.25 5.83 16.42
N ALA A 188 -20.71 6.86 15.76
CA ALA A 188 -19.74 6.69 14.68
C ALA A 188 -18.45 6.05 15.21
N ASN A 189 -17.90 6.58 16.31
CA ASN A 189 -16.73 6.05 16.99
C ASN A 189 -16.93 4.58 17.38
N THR A 190 -18.06 4.25 18.02
CA THR A 190 -18.35 2.88 18.45
C THR A 190 -18.36 1.93 17.26
N ARG A 191 -19.03 2.30 16.16
CA ARG A 191 -19.07 1.49 14.93
C ARG A 191 -17.69 1.32 14.28
N PHE A 192 -16.90 2.39 14.23
CA PHE A 192 -15.57 2.40 13.65
C PHE A 192 -14.58 1.53 14.45
N TYR A 193 -14.52 1.71 15.77
CA TYR A 193 -13.63 0.93 16.63
C TYR A 193 -14.10 -0.52 16.80
N PHE A 194 -15.41 -0.78 16.74
CA PHE A 194 -15.90 -2.15 16.66
C PHE A 194 -15.43 -2.85 15.37
N ASN A 195 -15.39 -2.14 14.23
CA ASN A 195 -14.78 -2.67 13.03
C ASN A 195 -13.29 -3.00 13.22
N HIS A 196 -12.52 -2.14 13.89
CA HIS A 196 -11.10 -2.40 14.23
C HIS A 196 -10.96 -3.66 15.06
N LEU A 197 -11.78 -3.82 16.11
CA LEU A 197 -11.78 -5.03 16.92
C LEU A 197 -12.04 -6.28 16.07
N LEU A 198 -13.00 -6.23 15.15
CA LEU A 198 -13.27 -7.36 14.25
C LEU A 198 -12.11 -7.65 13.29
N VAL A 199 -11.37 -6.64 12.84
CA VAL A 199 -10.14 -6.85 12.05
C VAL A 199 -9.06 -7.52 12.90
N LEU A 200 -8.82 -7.03 14.13
CA LEU A 200 -7.82 -7.60 15.05
C LEU A 200 -8.12 -9.06 15.41
N LEU A 201 -9.41 -9.42 15.53
CA LEU A 201 -9.87 -10.80 15.78
C LEU A 201 -9.88 -11.67 14.51
N GLY A 202 -9.53 -11.12 13.35
CA GLY A 202 -9.64 -11.77 12.04
C GLY A 202 -11.07 -12.21 11.70
N LEU A 203 -12.06 -11.45 12.17
CA LEU A 203 -13.49 -11.59 11.85
C LEU A 203 -13.93 -10.68 10.70
N ARG A 204 -13.06 -9.73 10.30
CA ARG A 204 -13.19 -8.91 9.09
C ARG A 204 -11.83 -8.76 8.41
N PRO A 205 -11.79 -8.57 7.09
CA PRO A 205 -10.53 -8.33 6.38
C PRO A 205 -9.97 -6.94 6.72
N SER A 206 -8.65 -6.82 6.80
CA SER A 206 -7.96 -5.53 6.78
C SER A 206 -8.11 -4.88 5.41
N ILE A 207 -7.94 -3.55 5.32
CA ILE A 207 -8.00 -2.86 4.02
C ILE A 207 -6.91 -3.35 3.07
N SER A 208 -5.71 -3.66 3.57
CA SER A 208 -4.63 -4.25 2.77
C SER A 208 -4.97 -5.63 2.21
N SER A 209 -5.78 -6.43 2.93
CA SER A 209 -6.31 -7.70 2.44
C SER A 209 -7.36 -7.49 1.34
N ILE A 210 -8.27 -6.53 1.52
CA ILE A 210 -9.25 -6.14 0.49
C ILE A 210 -8.51 -5.72 -0.79
N LEU A 211 -7.50 -4.87 -0.67
CA LEU A 211 -6.67 -4.41 -1.79
C LEU A 211 -5.95 -5.56 -2.51
N ARG A 212 -5.42 -6.54 -1.77
CA ARG A 212 -4.81 -7.73 -2.37
C ARG A 212 -5.80 -8.48 -3.26
N SER A 213 -7.07 -8.55 -2.85
CA SER A 213 -8.11 -9.23 -3.61
C SER A 213 -8.42 -8.58 -4.97
N TYR A 214 -8.11 -7.29 -5.15
CA TYR A 214 -8.26 -6.57 -6.43
C TYR A 214 -7.07 -6.79 -7.38
N ILE A 215 -5.91 -7.14 -6.84
CA ILE A 215 -4.67 -7.35 -7.60
C ILE A 215 -4.47 -8.82 -7.95
N LEU A 216 -4.71 -9.73 -7.00
CA LEU A 216 -4.53 -11.16 -7.23
C LEU A 216 -5.83 -11.82 -7.70
N PRO A 217 -5.77 -12.72 -8.68
CA PRO A 217 -6.94 -13.50 -9.05
C PRO A 217 -7.38 -14.39 -7.89
N GLN A 218 -8.69 -14.46 -7.63
CA GLN A 218 -9.24 -15.44 -6.71
C GLN A 218 -9.58 -16.72 -7.46
N TYR A 219 -9.24 -17.87 -6.87
CA TYR A 219 -9.60 -19.17 -7.40
C TYR A 219 -10.73 -19.74 -6.57
N LYS A 220 -11.90 -19.92 -7.19
CA LYS A 220 -12.97 -20.70 -6.57
C LYS A 220 -12.80 -22.15 -7.01
N VAL A 221 -12.65 -23.04 -6.05
CA VAL A 221 -12.78 -24.48 -6.30
C VAL A 221 -14.25 -24.75 -6.54
N VAL A 222 -14.64 -24.95 -7.81
CA VAL A 222 -15.99 -25.38 -8.16
C VAL A 222 -16.00 -26.89 -8.08
N GLN A 223 -16.68 -27.44 -7.07
CA GLN A 223 -16.95 -28.87 -7.03
C GLN A 223 -18.02 -29.19 -8.07
N LYS A 224 -17.64 -29.75 -9.22
CA LYS A 224 -18.57 -30.47 -10.10
C LYS A 224 -18.60 -31.93 -9.66
N ALA A 225 -19.75 -32.59 -9.85
CA ALA A 225 -20.05 -33.94 -9.36
C ALA A 225 -19.04 -35.03 -9.77
N VAL A 226 -18.13 -34.77 -10.73
CA VAL A 226 -17.16 -35.75 -11.25
C VAL A 226 -15.72 -35.19 -11.32
N SER A 227 -15.48 -33.90 -11.05
CA SER A 227 -14.14 -33.30 -11.11
C SER A 227 -14.02 -32.01 -10.30
N LYS A 228 -12.86 -31.82 -9.65
CA LYS A 228 -12.48 -30.52 -9.06
C LYS A 228 -11.94 -29.62 -10.17
N GLU A 229 -12.74 -28.68 -10.65
CA GLU A 229 -12.28 -27.63 -11.56
C GLU A 229 -12.02 -26.35 -10.77
N GLN A 230 -10.80 -25.82 -10.88
CA GLN A 230 -10.49 -24.48 -10.38
C GLN A 230 -10.90 -23.47 -11.45
N SER A 231 -11.85 -22.59 -11.12
CA SER A 231 -12.25 -21.48 -11.98
C SER A 231 -11.71 -20.18 -11.39
N MET A 232 -11.02 -19.39 -12.23
CA MET A 232 -10.55 -18.06 -11.88
C MET A 232 -11.72 -17.07 -11.90
N THR A 233 -11.86 -16.26 -10.84
CA THR A 233 -12.78 -15.13 -10.88
C THR A 233 -12.23 -14.04 -11.79
N CYS A 234 -13.11 -13.39 -12.55
CA CYS A 234 -12.76 -12.22 -13.34
C CYS A 234 -12.19 -11.11 -12.44
N SER A 235 -11.08 -10.49 -12.85
CA SER A 235 -10.49 -9.36 -12.14
C SER A 235 -11.37 -8.12 -12.29
N GLN A 236 -11.70 -7.47 -11.17
CA GLN A 236 -12.57 -6.29 -11.15
C GLN A 236 -11.92 -5.10 -11.88
N SER A 237 -12.69 -4.36 -12.67
CA SER A 237 -12.24 -3.10 -13.26
C SER A 237 -12.16 -1.98 -12.21
N LEU A 238 -11.52 -0.86 -12.55
CA LEU A 238 -11.54 0.33 -11.70
C LEU A 238 -12.98 0.77 -11.39
N LYS A 239 -13.86 0.72 -12.39
CA LYS A 239 -15.27 1.08 -12.24
C LYS A 239 -15.98 0.18 -11.22
N ASP A 240 -15.83 -1.14 -11.34
CA ASP A 240 -16.47 -2.10 -10.41
C ASP A 240 -16.01 -1.89 -8.95
N ILE A 241 -14.73 -1.52 -8.77
CA ILE A 241 -14.18 -1.21 -7.45
C ILE A 241 -14.81 0.07 -6.90
N LEU A 242 -14.90 1.15 -7.70
CA LEU A 242 -15.46 2.42 -7.24
C LEU A 242 -16.97 2.36 -6.96
N GLU A 243 -17.70 1.42 -7.55
CA GLU A 243 -19.12 1.18 -7.24
C GLU A 243 -19.35 0.50 -5.88
N THR A 244 -18.39 -0.31 -5.41
CA THR A 244 -18.59 -1.20 -4.25
C THR A 244 -17.73 -0.84 -3.03
N LEU A 245 -16.49 -0.40 -3.25
CA LEU A 245 -15.54 -0.08 -2.20
C LEU A 245 -16.04 1.01 -1.24
N PRO A 246 -16.68 2.13 -1.66
CA PRO A 246 -17.06 3.20 -0.74
C PRO A 246 -17.91 2.74 0.45
N SER A 247 -18.87 1.84 0.22
CA SER A 247 -19.79 1.32 1.24
C SER A 247 -19.27 0.09 1.97
N GLN A 248 -18.17 -0.50 1.51
CA GLN A 248 -17.55 -1.66 2.15
C GLN A 248 -16.93 -1.28 3.50
N HIS A 249 -17.12 -2.12 4.52
CA HIS A 249 -16.47 -1.93 5.82
C HIS A 249 -14.94 -1.99 5.70
N SER A 250 -14.26 -0.93 6.16
CA SER A 250 -12.81 -0.90 6.26
C SER A 250 -12.33 0.05 7.36
N THR A 251 -11.02 0.08 7.59
CA THR A 251 -10.36 1.19 8.29
C THR A 251 -10.33 2.43 7.38
N ALA A 252 -10.01 3.59 7.97
CA ALA A 252 -9.78 4.81 7.20
C ALA A 252 -8.45 4.73 6.45
N ALA A 253 -8.42 5.14 5.17
CA ALA A 253 -7.22 5.12 4.34
C ALA A 253 -7.37 6.05 3.13
N TYR A 254 -6.26 6.49 2.53
CA TYR A 254 -6.29 7.02 1.17
C TYR A 254 -5.90 5.92 0.21
N LEU A 255 -6.78 5.61 -0.75
CA LEU A 255 -6.58 4.54 -1.69
C LEU A 255 -6.48 5.13 -3.09
N ILE A 256 -5.39 4.82 -3.79
CA ILE A 256 -5.13 5.34 -5.13
C ILE A 256 -5.26 4.17 -6.10
N PHE A 257 -6.07 4.32 -7.13
CA PHE A 257 -6.28 3.32 -8.17
C PHE A 257 -6.05 3.96 -9.53
N CYS A 258 -5.37 3.26 -10.44
CA CYS A 258 -5.14 3.76 -11.79
C CYS A 258 -5.32 2.65 -12.83
N SER A 259 -6.14 2.93 -13.85
CA SER A 259 -6.45 1.99 -14.94
C SER A 259 -5.50 2.11 -16.15
N GLY A 260 -4.74 3.21 -16.22
CA GLY A 260 -3.95 3.60 -17.40
C GLY A 260 -4.63 4.68 -18.23
N GLU A 261 -5.93 4.90 -18.03
CA GLU A 261 -6.69 5.99 -18.65
C GLU A 261 -7.03 7.08 -17.63
N ASN A 262 -7.38 6.66 -16.41
CA ASN A 262 -7.79 7.53 -15.32
C ASN A 262 -7.13 7.07 -14.01
N THR A 263 -6.95 8.02 -13.08
CA THR A 263 -6.56 7.72 -11.70
C THR A 263 -7.62 8.24 -10.74
N ALA A 264 -8.03 7.38 -9.81
CA ALA A 264 -8.94 7.71 -8.72
C ALA A 264 -8.18 7.78 -7.39
N VAL A 265 -8.48 8.79 -6.59
CA VAL A 265 -8.14 8.89 -5.17
C VAL A 265 -9.42 8.71 -4.37
N VAL A 266 -9.42 7.73 -3.48
CA VAL A 266 -10.55 7.41 -2.60
C VAL A 266 -10.13 7.72 -1.16
N GLU A 267 -10.73 8.75 -0.59
CA GLU A 267 -10.64 9.05 0.85
C GLU A 267 -11.62 8.14 1.58
N LYS A 268 -11.13 6.96 1.94
CA LYS A 268 -11.93 5.89 2.54
C LYS A 268 -12.10 6.14 4.04
N ASP A 269 -13.32 5.93 4.51
CA ASP A 269 -13.68 5.90 5.93
C ASP A 269 -14.31 4.55 6.32
N HIS A 270 -15.14 4.43 7.37
CA HIS A 270 -15.70 3.15 7.79
C HIS A 270 -16.54 2.49 6.68
N ILE A 271 -17.62 3.16 6.26
CA ILE A 271 -18.61 2.70 5.26
C ILE A 271 -18.96 3.82 4.26
N THR A 272 -18.12 4.85 4.22
CA THR A 272 -18.25 5.97 3.29
C THR A 272 -16.90 6.22 2.64
N ALA A 273 -16.91 6.97 1.53
CA ALA A 273 -15.71 7.50 0.93
C ALA A 273 -16.01 8.77 0.12
N LYS A 274 -15.01 9.64 -0.03
CA LYS A 274 -14.98 10.67 -1.08
C LYS A 274 -14.10 10.19 -2.23
N VAL A 275 -14.54 10.38 -3.46
CA VAL A 275 -13.84 9.90 -4.66
C VAL A 275 -13.51 11.06 -5.57
N TYR A 276 -12.24 11.14 -5.97
CA TYR A 276 -11.72 12.15 -6.88
C TYR A 276 -11.04 11.46 -8.05
N GLU A 277 -11.35 11.87 -9.27
CA GLU A 277 -10.85 11.24 -10.49
C GLU A 277 -10.17 12.25 -11.40
N SER A 278 -9.09 11.84 -12.05
CA SER A 278 -8.38 12.68 -13.03
C SER A 278 -7.67 11.84 -14.09
N SER A 279 -7.85 12.25 -15.34
CA SER A 279 -7.18 11.67 -16.50
C SER A 279 -5.90 12.43 -16.88
N SER A 280 -5.46 13.42 -16.11
CA SER A 280 -4.21 14.16 -16.39
C SER A 280 -3.23 14.07 -15.23
N PHE A 281 -3.62 14.55 -14.06
CA PHE A 281 -2.82 14.51 -12.84
C PHE A 281 -3.74 14.50 -11.62
N ILE A 282 -3.41 13.64 -10.66
CA ILE A 282 -3.96 13.66 -9.31
C ILE A 282 -2.94 13.05 -8.37
N ALA A 283 -2.90 13.53 -7.14
CA ALA A 283 -2.03 12.98 -6.11
C ALA A 283 -2.77 12.90 -4.77
N ALA A 284 -2.31 12.04 -3.89
CA ALA A 284 -2.75 11.95 -2.51
C ALA A 284 -1.52 11.70 -1.63
N THR A 285 -1.55 12.30 -0.45
CA THR A 285 -0.54 12.08 0.58
C THR A 285 -1.23 11.49 1.82
N ASN A 286 -1.10 12.10 2.99
CA ASN A 286 -1.66 11.61 4.25
C ASN A 286 -2.62 12.62 4.91
N HIS A 287 -3.28 13.47 4.11
CA HIS A 287 -4.29 14.44 4.58
C HIS A 287 -5.48 14.51 3.60
N ASP A 288 -6.64 14.91 4.11
CA ASP A 288 -7.88 15.04 3.35
C ASP A 288 -7.82 16.26 2.41
N ALA A 289 -8.40 16.17 1.23
CA ALA A 289 -8.35 17.21 0.20
C ALA A 289 -8.94 18.55 0.68
N GLU A 290 -9.94 18.53 1.56
CA GLU A 290 -10.59 19.73 2.08
C GLU A 290 -9.65 20.62 2.92
N LEU A 291 -8.63 20.04 3.55
CA LEU A 291 -7.64 20.79 4.35
C LEU A 291 -6.79 21.73 3.51
N VAL A 292 -6.68 21.47 2.20
CA VAL A 292 -5.95 22.34 1.28
C VAL A 292 -6.76 23.60 0.92
N THR A 293 -8.08 23.57 1.12
CA THR A 293 -9.00 24.67 0.74
C THR A 293 -9.37 25.62 1.87
N SER A 294 -9.18 25.23 3.14
CA SER A 294 -9.47 26.08 4.30
C SER A 294 -8.32 27.04 4.58
N THR A 295 -8.55 28.34 4.46
CA THR A 295 -7.62 29.43 4.86
C THR A 295 -7.63 29.72 6.36
N ASP A 296 -8.39 28.96 7.15
CA ASP A 296 -8.51 29.18 8.59
C ASP A 296 -7.28 28.62 9.32
N GLU A 297 -6.44 29.51 9.83
CA GLU A 297 -5.28 29.22 10.69
C GLU A 297 -5.65 28.59 12.05
N THR A 298 -6.94 28.36 12.33
CA THR A 298 -7.46 27.88 13.62
C THR A 298 -7.96 26.43 13.58
N ASN A 299 -7.24 25.53 12.92
CA ASN A 299 -7.55 24.10 13.00
C ASN A 299 -6.36 23.34 13.60
N PRO A 300 -6.35 23.05 14.92
CA PRO A 300 -5.33 22.20 15.49
C PRO A 300 -5.65 20.77 15.06
N TYR A 301 -5.09 20.33 13.94
CA TYR A 301 -5.00 18.91 13.58
C TYR A 301 -4.01 18.24 14.53
N THR A 302 -4.38 18.15 15.81
CA THR A 302 -3.67 17.35 16.78
C THR A 302 -4.12 15.92 16.54
N PRO A 303 -3.25 14.98 16.12
CA PRO A 303 -3.63 13.57 16.12
C PRO A 303 -4.13 13.22 17.53
N GLN A 304 -5.28 12.54 17.62
CA GLN A 304 -5.90 12.20 18.92
C GLN A 304 -4.96 11.39 19.82
N HIS A 305 -3.96 10.74 19.21
CA HIS A 305 -2.82 10.16 19.88
C HIS A 305 -1.53 10.50 19.11
N ASP A 306 -0.57 11.13 19.79
CA ASP A 306 0.80 11.33 19.29
C ASP A 306 1.53 9.98 19.28
N ILE A 307 1.25 9.22 18.24
CA ILE A 307 1.90 7.96 17.96
C ILE A 307 3.19 8.30 17.23
N ALA A 308 4.33 8.17 17.91
CA ALA A 308 5.67 8.04 17.34
C ALA A 308 5.89 8.70 15.95
N GLY A 309 5.95 10.04 15.89
CA GLY A 309 6.30 10.77 14.66
C GLY A 309 5.16 10.94 13.64
N MET A 310 3.92 10.55 13.97
CA MET A 310 2.76 10.76 13.08
C MET A 310 2.39 12.24 12.89
N ALA A 311 2.72 13.12 13.85
CA ALA A 311 2.50 14.56 13.71
C ALA A 311 3.40 15.17 12.62
N ASP A 312 4.69 14.83 12.65
CA ASP A 312 5.68 15.25 11.64
C ASP A 312 5.28 14.76 10.24
N LEU A 313 4.73 13.54 10.16
CA LEU A 313 4.21 12.94 8.93
C LEU A 313 3.06 13.73 8.28
N ILE A 314 2.20 14.38 9.07
CA ILE A 314 1.09 15.19 8.58
C ILE A 314 1.60 16.55 8.09
N GLU A 315 2.50 17.20 8.82
CA GLU A 315 3.13 18.46 8.38
C GLU A 315 3.84 18.25 7.03
N ASP A 316 4.70 17.24 6.95
CA ASP A 316 5.40 16.84 5.73
C ASP A 316 4.44 16.47 4.60
N SER A 317 3.24 15.98 4.94
CA SER A 317 2.25 15.58 3.95
C SER A 317 1.79 16.75 3.07
N THR A 318 1.54 17.92 3.64
CA THR A 318 1.09 19.09 2.87
C THR A 318 2.18 19.59 1.94
N GLN A 319 3.43 19.63 2.43
CA GLN A 319 4.60 20.04 1.66
C GLN A 319 4.88 19.10 0.48
N ARG A 320 4.83 17.78 0.70
CA ARG A 320 5.00 16.76 -0.35
C ARG A 320 3.95 16.90 -1.45
N LYS A 321 2.68 17.08 -1.06
CA LYS A 321 1.55 17.28 -1.98
C LYS A 321 1.68 18.56 -2.79
N ALA A 322 2.04 19.68 -2.15
CA ALA A 322 2.28 20.94 -2.83
C ALA A 322 3.44 20.83 -3.84
N CYS A 323 4.55 20.20 -3.45
CA CYS A 323 5.72 20.04 -4.31
C CYS A 323 5.40 19.26 -5.60
N VAL A 324 4.72 18.11 -5.50
CA VAL A 324 4.39 17.31 -6.70
C VAL A 324 3.37 18.01 -7.59
N SER A 325 2.41 18.73 -7.00
CA SER A 325 1.40 19.49 -7.73
C SER A 325 2.01 20.70 -8.46
N GLU A 326 2.94 21.41 -7.83
CA GLU A 326 3.66 22.52 -8.46
C GLU A 326 4.55 22.04 -9.62
N LYS A 327 5.22 20.88 -9.47
CA LYS A 327 5.98 20.26 -10.57
C LYS A 327 5.08 20.00 -11.78
N TRP A 328 3.85 19.54 -11.55
CA TRP A 328 2.85 19.35 -12.60
C TRP A 328 2.41 20.67 -13.25
N GLN A 329 2.02 21.67 -12.45
CA GLN A 329 1.63 22.99 -12.95
C GLN A 329 2.73 23.63 -13.82
N ARG A 330 3.99 23.57 -13.38
CA ARG A 330 5.15 24.06 -14.15
C ARG A 330 5.33 23.29 -15.46
N ALA A 331 5.04 21.99 -15.49
CA ALA A 331 5.11 21.20 -16.72
C ALA A 331 4.02 21.58 -17.72
N CYS A 332 2.79 21.82 -17.25
CA CYS A 332 1.69 22.33 -18.07
C CYS A 332 2.07 23.69 -18.69
N GLN A 333 2.52 24.64 -17.85
CA GLN A 333 2.95 25.97 -18.30
C GLN A 333 4.06 25.90 -19.37
N ARG A 334 5.07 25.05 -19.18
CA ARG A 334 6.16 24.87 -20.15
C ARG A 334 5.71 24.24 -21.46
N SER A 335 4.67 23.42 -21.44
CA SER A 335 4.13 22.79 -22.64
C SER A 335 3.22 23.72 -23.45
N GLY A 336 2.70 24.79 -22.85
CA GLY A 336 1.68 25.66 -23.44
C GLY A 336 0.32 24.99 -23.65
N LEU A 337 0.17 23.72 -23.23
CA LEU A 337 -1.06 22.94 -23.35
C LEU A 337 -1.96 23.13 -22.13
N ARG A 338 -3.26 22.95 -22.32
CA ARG A 338 -4.22 22.87 -21.22
C ARG A 338 -3.92 21.64 -20.35
N GLU A 339 -4.30 21.70 -19.08
CA GLU A 339 -4.00 20.64 -18.10
C GLU A 339 -4.50 19.25 -18.53
N GLY A 340 -5.64 19.16 -19.22
CA GLY A 340 -6.18 17.89 -19.76
C GLY A 340 -5.39 17.30 -20.94
N GLU A 341 -4.56 18.10 -21.60
CA GLU A 341 -3.77 17.71 -22.79
C GLU A 341 -2.28 17.57 -22.47
N ALA A 342 -1.84 18.14 -21.34
CA ALA A 342 -0.48 18.05 -20.89
C ALA A 342 -0.10 16.60 -20.57
N ALA A 343 1.15 16.27 -20.82
CA ALA A 343 1.75 15.00 -20.46
C ALA A 343 3.23 15.24 -20.17
N ILE A 344 3.88 14.32 -19.46
CA ILE A 344 5.33 14.39 -19.20
C ILE A 344 6.04 13.16 -19.75
N SER A 345 7.37 13.17 -19.77
CA SER A 345 8.12 11.94 -20.07
C SER A 345 8.24 11.08 -18.82
N GLN A 346 8.40 9.75 -18.98
CA GLN A 346 8.69 8.86 -17.86
C GLN A 346 9.95 9.30 -17.08
N LYS A 347 10.98 9.78 -17.79
CA LYS A 347 12.20 10.33 -17.16
C LYS A 347 11.90 11.53 -16.26
N THR A 348 11.00 12.42 -16.70
CA THR A 348 10.54 13.55 -15.89
C THR A 348 9.84 13.07 -14.62
N LEU A 349 8.98 12.05 -14.74
CA LEU A 349 8.28 11.47 -13.58
C LEU A 349 9.26 10.84 -12.58
N VAL A 350 10.24 10.07 -13.05
CA VAL A 350 11.31 9.51 -12.19
C VAL A 350 12.03 10.62 -11.42
N ASN A 351 12.35 11.73 -12.08
CA ASN A 351 13.00 12.87 -11.43
C ASN A 351 12.10 13.53 -10.37
N TRP A 352 10.78 13.60 -10.59
CA TRP A 352 9.85 14.16 -9.62
C TRP A 352 9.75 13.29 -8.38
N VAL A 353 9.50 11.99 -8.60
CA VAL A 353 9.35 11.01 -7.52
C VAL A 353 10.64 10.84 -6.73
N SER A 354 11.80 11.08 -7.34
CA SER A 354 13.11 11.02 -6.67
C SER A 354 13.53 12.31 -5.97
N ALA A 355 12.79 13.40 -6.11
CA ALA A 355 13.17 14.70 -5.56
C ALA A 355 12.66 14.89 -4.12
N TYR A 356 13.45 15.56 -3.30
CA TYR A 356 12.98 16.08 -2.02
C TYR A 356 11.85 17.12 -2.22
N PRO A 357 10.82 17.18 -1.35
CA PRO A 357 10.56 16.32 -0.19
C PRO A 357 9.77 15.04 -0.52
N ILE A 358 9.41 14.79 -1.79
CA ILE A 358 8.61 13.63 -2.21
C ILE A 358 9.31 12.31 -1.84
N CYS A 359 10.61 12.24 -2.10
CA CYS A 359 11.52 11.21 -1.60
C CYS A 359 12.46 11.85 -0.58
N ASN A 360 12.45 11.33 0.63
CA ASN A 360 13.13 11.87 1.80
C ASN A 360 13.88 10.77 2.57
N GLU A 361 14.38 11.12 3.74
CA GLU A 361 15.14 10.26 4.63
C GLU A 361 14.35 9.05 5.10
N GLU A 362 13.02 9.17 5.23
CA GLU A 362 12.10 8.12 5.65
C GLU A 362 11.60 7.24 4.50
N THR A 363 11.83 7.62 3.24
CA THR A 363 11.38 6.84 2.08
C THR A 363 12.06 5.48 2.05
N HIS A 364 11.29 4.40 2.23
CA HIS A 364 11.75 3.01 2.09
C HIS A 364 11.89 2.61 0.62
N TYR A 365 10.91 2.97 -0.20
CA TYR A 365 10.94 2.76 -1.64
C TYR A 365 10.11 3.77 -2.40
N ALA A 366 10.45 3.90 -3.68
CA ALA A 366 9.75 4.69 -4.66
C ALA A 366 9.52 3.87 -5.92
N CYS A 367 8.38 4.04 -6.59
CA CYS A 367 8.05 3.29 -7.80
C CYS A 367 7.14 4.06 -8.75
N ILE A 368 7.13 3.59 -10.01
CA ILE A 368 6.18 3.98 -11.05
C ILE A 368 5.62 2.70 -11.65
N MET A 369 4.30 2.60 -11.69
CA MET A 369 3.53 1.49 -12.22
C MET A 369 2.84 1.91 -13.51
N ASP A 370 2.90 1.02 -14.50
CA ASP A 370 2.13 1.11 -15.72
C ASP A 370 1.02 0.04 -15.69
N PRO A 371 -0.21 0.41 -15.35
CA PRO A 371 -1.33 -0.53 -15.33
C PRO A 371 -1.72 -1.03 -16.72
N THR A 372 -1.47 -0.28 -17.80
CA THR A 372 -1.77 -0.76 -19.16
C THR A 372 -0.91 -1.97 -19.50
N ALA A 373 0.37 -1.93 -19.13
CA ALA A 373 1.30 -3.05 -19.28
C ALA A 373 1.21 -4.09 -18.14
N GLY A 374 0.71 -3.69 -16.97
CA GLY A 374 0.66 -4.55 -15.78
C GLY A 374 2.04 -4.71 -15.10
N SER A 375 2.89 -3.68 -15.18
CA SER A 375 4.29 -3.77 -14.75
C SER A 375 4.77 -2.55 -13.97
N PHE A 376 5.81 -2.75 -13.15
CA PHE A 376 6.61 -1.64 -12.63
C PHE A 376 7.57 -1.17 -13.73
N VAL A 377 7.49 0.10 -14.13
CA VAL A 377 8.41 0.69 -15.12
C VAL A 377 9.65 1.30 -14.47
N TRP A 378 9.59 1.55 -13.17
CA TRP A 378 10.72 1.99 -12.36
C TRP A 378 10.49 1.65 -10.89
N VAL A 379 11.52 1.15 -10.21
CA VAL A 379 11.50 0.87 -8.76
C VAL A 379 12.86 1.23 -8.17
N ARG A 380 12.85 1.90 -7.03
CA ARG A 380 14.03 2.21 -6.22
C ARG A 380 13.74 1.92 -4.76
N ARG A 381 14.55 1.05 -4.15
CA ARG A 381 14.66 0.83 -2.71
C ARG A 381 15.74 1.75 -2.13
N LEU A 382 15.49 2.30 -0.95
CA LEU A 382 16.46 3.07 -0.19
C LEU A 382 16.81 2.32 1.09
N LEU A 383 18.02 1.78 1.12
CA LEU A 383 18.56 1.12 2.30
C LEU A 383 19.00 2.15 3.35
N PRO A 384 19.02 1.79 4.65
CA PRO A 384 19.56 2.66 5.69
C PRO A 384 21.01 3.04 5.34
N ARG A 385 21.40 4.27 5.65
CA ARG A 385 22.83 4.65 5.57
C ARG A 385 23.59 3.76 6.55
N ARG A 386 24.64 3.07 6.08
CA ARG A 386 25.58 2.37 6.98
C ARG A 386 26.17 3.44 7.90
N ARG A 387 25.84 3.35 9.19
CA ARG A 387 26.51 4.14 10.24
C ARG A 387 27.91 3.61 10.45
#